data_AF-A0A4Q2UV54-F1
#
_entry.id   AF-A0A4Q2UV54-F1
#
_cell.length_a   1.000
_cell.length_b   1.000
_cell.length_c   1.000
_cell.angle_alpha   90.00
_cell.angle_beta   90.00
_cell.angle_gamma   90.00
#
_symmetry.space_group_name_H-M   'P 1'
#
loop_
_entity.id
_entity.type
_entity.pdbx_description
1 polymer ?
#
loop_
_entity_poly.entity_id
_entity_poly.type
_entity_poly.pdbx_seq_one_letter_code
_entity_poly.pdbx_strand_id
1 'polypeptide(L)'
;MEKRTDSYAGLGRQILPYVSHQNPLLSFASRLMNKLLGERDFSGQEICHILLNCELQEGTRVIRAVDCRPYEQQGRSLRLQGDHDDGEVVGIYEKYLSRLPLHEELTYLDFLANWNTSKRDGRKWTRWSRQAKPRVLYYFPRYKSNPRHHQYDDFCRVKLMLAHSHRDPSELRKIDGI
;
A
#
# COMPACT_ATOMS: atom_id res chain seq x y z
N MET A 1 9.16 20.09 14.87
CA MET A 1 8.22 19.50 15.84
C MET A 1 7.49 18.39 15.10
N GLU A 2 7.55 17.15 15.58
CA GLU A 2 6.85 16.03 14.92
C GLU A 2 5.32 16.26 14.97
N LYS A 3 4.63 15.83 13.92
CA LYS A 3 3.19 16.06 13.76
C LYS A 3 2.45 15.05 14.61
N ARG A 4 1.61 15.55 15.52
CA ARG A 4 0.76 14.72 16.38
C ARG A 4 -0.34 14.07 15.55
N THR A 5 -0.52 12.76 15.72
CA THR A 5 -1.67 12.03 15.18
C THR A 5 -2.94 12.39 15.93
N ASP A 6 -4.08 12.45 15.23
CA ASP A 6 -5.39 12.69 15.83
C ASP A 6 -5.76 11.60 16.83
N SER A 7 -6.38 11.98 17.96
CA SER A 7 -6.90 11.02 18.96
C SER A 7 -8.04 10.15 18.39
N TYR A 8 -8.32 9.00 19.00
CA TYR A 8 -9.45 8.14 18.60
C TYR A 8 -10.78 8.90 18.58
N ALA A 9 -11.00 9.80 19.56
CA ALA A 9 -12.16 10.67 19.59
C ALA A 9 -12.16 11.69 18.44
N GLY A 10 -10.99 12.22 18.07
CA GLY A 10 -10.82 13.09 16.91
C GLY A 10 -11.16 12.39 15.60
N LEU A 11 -10.67 11.17 15.41
CA LEU A 11 -10.99 10.33 14.25
C LEU A 11 -12.48 10.02 14.17
N GLY A 12 -13.09 9.66 15.30
CA GLY A 12 -14.54 9.44 15.40
C GLY A 12 -15.34 10.68 14.98
N ARG A 13 -14.96 11.88 15.44
CA ARG A 13 -15.62 13.13 15.06
C ARG A 13 -15.55 13.44 13.57
N GLN A 14 -14.44 13.10 12.92
CA GLN A 14 -14.29 13.29 11.47
C GLN A 14 -15.19 12.35 10.64
N ILE A 15 -15.63 11.23 11.23
CA ILE A 15 -16.47 10.23 10.55
C ILE A 15 -17.96 10.50 10.74
N LEU A 16 -18.34 11.12 11.88
CA LEU A 16 -19.73 11.39 12.26
C LEU A 16 -20.59 11.99 11.12
N PRO A 17 -20.11 12.96 10.30
CA PRO A 17 -20.92 13.54 9.23
C PRO A 17 -21.32 12.55 8.12
N TYR A 18 -20.62 11.42 8.00
CA TYR A 18 -20.79 10.45 6.92
C TYR A 18 -21.49 9.16 7.37
N VAL A 19 -21.93 9.07 8.63
CA VAL A 19 -22.61 7.90 9.19
C VAL A 19 -24.03 7.79 8.62
N SER A 20 -24.39 6.63 8.08
CA SER A 20 -25.75 6.38 7.57
C SER A 20 -26.79 6.36 8.71
N HIS A 21 -27.94 6.99 8.49
CA HIS A 21 -29.05 7.03 9.44
C HIS A 21 -29.84 5.71 9.53
N GLN A 22 -29.75 4.85 8.52
CA GLN A 22 -30.48 3.56 8.51
C GLN A 22 -29.87 2.53 9.46
N ASN A 23 -28.53 2.53 9.59
CA ASN A 23 -27.79 1.63 10.48
C ASN A 23 -26.58 2.38 11.11
N PRO A 24 -26.83 3.32 12.04
CA PRO A 24 -25.82 4.27 12.48
C PRO A 24 -24.65 3.62 13.21
N LEU A 25 -24.91 2.62 14.06
CA LEU A 25 -23.84 1.91 14.79
C LEU A 25 -22.94 1.11 13.84
N LEU A 26 -23.52 0.34 12.93
CA LEU A 26 -22.76 -0.47 11.98
C LEU A 26 -22.01 0.41 10.97
N SER A 27 -22.65 1.48 10.47
CA SER A 27 -22.02 2.44 9.57
C SER A 27 -20.88 3.20 10.26
N PHE A 28 -21.05 3.58 11.53
CA PHE A 28 -19.99 4.21 12.30
C PHE A 28 -18.84 3.24 12.57
N ALA A 29 -19.13 2.02 13.04
CA ALA A 29 -18.11 1.01 13.31
C ALA A 29 -17.33 0.63 12.05
N SER A 30 -18.00 0.41 10.91
CA SER A 30 -17.36 0.10 9.63
C SER A 30 -16.46 1.23 9.15
N ARG A 31 -16.95 2.47 9.17
CA ARG A 31 -16.15 3.65 8.76
C ARG A 31 -15.02 3.94 9.73
N LEU A 32 -15.22 3.75 11.04
CA LEU A 32 -14.18 3.87 12.05
C LEU A 32 -13.11 2.81 11.87
N MET A 33 -13.49 1.55 11.66
CA MET A 33 -12.55 0.48 11.35
C MET A 33 -11.78 0.76 10.06
N ASN A 34 -12.44 1.20 8.99
CA ASN A 34 -11.76 1.57 7.74
C ASN A 34 -10.80 2.76 7.92
N LYS A 35 -11.17 3.75 8.73
CA LYS A 35 -10.29 4.88 9.04
C LYS A 35 -9.14 4.48 9.95
N LEU A 36 -9.38 3.62 10.91
CA LEU A 36 -8.33 3.04 11.76
C LEU A 36 -7.39 2.15 10.95
N LEU A 37 -7.87 1.32 10.04
CA LEU A 37 -7.02 0.53 9.15
C LEU A 37 -6.24 1.40 8.16
N GLY A 38 -6.82 2.52 7.70
CA GLY A 38 -6.16 3.46 6.80
C GLY A 38 -5.12 4.37 7.48
N GLU A 39 -5.35 4.73 8.74
CA GLU A 39 -4.51 5.69 9.48
C GLU A 39 -3.66 5.04 10.59
N ARG A 40 -3.98 3.82 11.03
CA ARG A 40 -3.37 3.12 12.16
C ARG A 40 -3.16 1.63 11.86
N ASP A 41 -2.16 1.33 11.05
CA ASP A 41 -1.50 0.02 11.08
C ASP A 41 -0.67 -0.05 12.37
N PHE A 42 -1.19 -0.68 13.43
CA PHE A 42 -0.52 -0.72 14.74
C PHE A 42 0.84 -1.42 14.65
N SER A 43 1.90 -0.63 14.60
CA SER A 43 3.27 -1.08 14.78
C SER A 43 3.51 -1.47 16.25
N GLY A 44 4.46 -2.37 16.50
CA GLY A 44 4.86 -2.72 17.87
C GLY A 44 5.27 -1.50 18.71
N GLN A 45 5.74 -0.43 18.07
CA GLN A 45 6.01 0.85 18.72
C GLN A 45 4.74 1.52 19.27
N GLU A 46 3.64 1.53 18.51
CA GLU A 46 2.37 2.13 18.96
C GLU A 46 1.77 1.37 20.14
N ILE A 47 1.91 0.04 20.16
CA ILE A 47 1.53 -0.80 21.31
C ILE A 47 2.36 -0.41 22.53
N CYS A 48 3.68 -0.30 22.40
CA CYS A 48 4.55 0.14 23.48
C CYS A 48 4.21 1.56 23.98
N HIS A 49 3.92 2.50 23.08
CA HIS A 49 3.53 3.86 23.47
C HIS A 49 2.20 3.87 24.25
N ILE A 50 1.21 3.09 23.82
CA ILE A 50 -0.06 2.96 24.54
C ILE A 50 0.17 2.34 25.93
N LEU A 51 0.93 1.24 26.01
CA LEU A 51 1.23 0.56 27.28
C LEU A 51 2.01 1.45 28.26
N LEU A 52 2.90 2.30 27.75
CA LEU A 52 3.72 3.21 28.54
C LEU A 52 3.06 4.59 28.71
N ASN A 53 1.80 4.76 28.33
CA ASN A 53 1.06 6.02 28.36
C ASN A 53 1.83 7.20 27.70
N CYS A 54 2.57 6.91 26.63
CA CYS A 54 3.31 7.86 25.83
C CYS A 54 2.45 8.36 24.66
N GLU A 55 2.62 9.62 24.26
CA GLU A 55 1.94 10.16 23.08
C GLU A 55 2.37 9.40 21.82
N LEU A 56 1.40 9.08 20.95
CA LEU A 56 1.65 8.52 19.63
C LEU A 56 2.23 9.60 18.71
N GLN A 57 3.34 9.30 18.06
CA GLN A 57 4.03 10.19 17.12
C GLN A 57 3.94 9.61 15.71
N GLU A 58 3.77 10.46 14.70
CA GLU A 58 3.84 10.03 13.30
C GLU A 58 5.22 9.41 13.02
N GLY A 59 5.24 8.21 12.46
CA GLY A 59 6.49 7.55 12.10
C GLY A 59 7.30 8.37 11.11
N THR A 60 8.62 8.44 11.30
CA THR A 60 9.53 9.21 10.42
C THR A 60 9.62 8.68 8.99
N ARG A 61 9.05 7.51 8.71
CA ARG A 61 8.99 6.88 7.39
C ARG A 61 7.61 6.30 7.14
N VAL A 62 7.10 6.53 5.93
CA VAL A 62 5.86 5.89 5.47
C VAL A 62 6.13 4.42 5.15
N ILE A 63 5.34 3.53 5.73
CA ILE A 63 5.36 2.10 5.42
C ILE A 63 4.42 1.85 4.25
N ARG A 64 4.81 0.97 3.32
CA ARG A 64 3.98 0.53 2.21
C ARG A 64 3.97 -0.98 2.13
N ALA A 65 2.78 -1.57 2.26
CA ALA A 65 2.60 -3.00 2.06
C ALA A 65 2.83 -3.38 0.58
N VAL A 66 3.48 -4.51 0.37
CA VAL A 66 3.80 -5.07 -0.93
C VAL A 66 3.23 -6.48 -0.99
N ASP A 67 2.18 -6.65 -1.79
CA ASP A 67 1.64 -7.97 -2.09
C ASP A 67 2.62 -8.71 -2.99
N CYS A 68 3.11 -9.83 -2.48
CA CYS A 68 4.11 -10.67 -3.11
C CYS A 68 3.48 -11.91 -3.76
N ARG A 69 2.16 -12.12 -3.65
CA ARG A 69 1.47 -13.24 -4.31
C ARG A 69 1.57 -13.13 -5.83
N PRO A 70 1.34 -14.22 -6.59
CA PRO A 70 1.20 -14.15 -8.04
C PRO A 70 0.16 -13.11 -8.47
N TYR A 71 0.35 -12.47 -9.63
CA TYR A 71 -0.49 -11.35 -10.10
C TYR A 71 -1.98 -11.68 -10.07
N GLU A 72 -2.32 -12.90 -10.49
CA GLU A 72 -3.68 -13.44 -10.54
C GLU A 72 -4.35 -13.49 -9.16
N GLN A 73 -3.55 -13.50 -8.09
CA GLN A 73 -3.96 -13.59 -6.69
C GLN A 73 -3.86 -12.26 -5.94
N GLN A 74 -3.26 -11.21 -6.51
CA GLN A 74 -3.08 -9.90 -5.84
C GLN A 74 -4.38 -9.09 -5.68
N GLY A 75 -5.53 -9.69 -6.05
CA GLY A 75 -6.85 -9.12 -5.81
C GLY A 75 -7.22 -8.10 -6.88
N ARG A 76 -8.33 -8.39 -7.57
CA ARG A 76 -9.01 -7.48 -8.48
C ARG A 76 -9.43 -6.20 -7.75
N SER A 77 -9.49 -5.10 -8.49
CA SER A 77 -10.11 -3.83 -8.11
C SER A 77 -11.35 -4.04 -7.23
N LEU A 78 -11.23 -3.70 -5.94
CA LEU A 78 -12.37 -3.67 -5.04
C LEU A 78 -13.26 -2.51 -5.46
N ARG A 79 -14.40 -2.81 -6.09
CA ARG A 79 -15.49 -1.83 -6.22
C ARG A 79 -16.07 -1.61 -4.83
N LEU A 80 -15.66 -0.53 -4.19
CA LEU A 80 -16.33 -0.06 -2.98
C LEU A 80 -17.67 0.51 -3.41
N GLN A 81 -18.75 -0.25 -3.25
CA GLN A 81 -20.10 0.26 -3.46
C GLN A 81 -20.40 1.24 -2.32
N GLY A 82 -20.18 2.51 -2.58
CA GLY A 82 -20.48 3.62 -1.70
C GLY A 82 -21.18 4.71 -2.50
N ASP A 83 -22.27 5.24 -1.95
CA ASP A 83 -23.26 6.13 -2.60
C ASP A 83 -22.70 7.47 -3.15
N HIS A 84 -21.38 7.70 -3.06
CA HIS A 84 -20.69 8.79 -3.71
C HIS A 84 -19.29 8.36 -4.16
N ASP A 85 -19.11 8.41 -5.48
CA ASP A 85 -17.90 8.16 -6.27
C ASP A 85 -17.52 6.66 -6.42
N ASP A 86 -18.11 6.03 -7.45
CA ASP A 86 -17.77 4.69 -7.98
C ASP A 86 -16.36 4.66 -8.60
N GLY A 87 -15.33 4.96 -7.81
CA GLY A 87 -13.95 4.83 -8.20
C GLY A 87 -13.49 3.38 -8.05
N GLU A 88 -13.24 2.68 -9.16
CA GLU A 88 -12.43 1.45 -9.12
C GLU A 88 -11.11 1.71 -8.40
N VAL A 89 -10.88 1.01 -7.29
CA VAL A 89 -9.61 1.05 -6.57
C VAL A 89 -8.62 0.19 -7.34
N VAL A 90 -8.00 0.77 -8.38
CA VAL A 90 -6.95 0.13 -9.16
C VAL A 90 -5.79 -0.25 -8.23
N GLY A 91 -5.41 -1.53 -8.26
CA GLY A 91 -4.33 -2.08 -7.45
C GLY A 91 -3.01 -1.36 -7.73
N ILE A 92 -2.13 -1.27 -6.72
CA ILE A 92 -0.86 -0.55 -6.90
C ILE A 92 0.06 -1.20 -7.94
N TYR A 93 0.04 -2.52 -8.04
CA TYR A 93 0.82 -3.22 -9.05
C TYR A 93 0.23 -3.01 -10.45
N GLU A 94 -1.09 -3.04 -10.60
CA GLU A 94 -1.77 -2.70 -11.85
C GLU A 94 -1.46 -1.27 -12.30
N LYS A 95 -1.43 -0.29 -11.37
CA LYS A 95 -0.95 1.07 -11.66
C LYS A 95 0.48 1.06 -12.23
N TYR A 96 1.38 0.27 -11.64
CA TYR A 96 2.75 0.16 -12.14
C TYR A 96 2.80 -0.39 -13.58
N LEU A 97 2.02 -1.42 -13.89
CA LEU A 97 1.95 -2.00 -15.24
C LEU A 97 1.34 -1.01 -16.26
N SER A 98 0.36 -0.22 -15.82
CA SER A 98 -0.31 0.81 -16.64
C SER A 98 0.43 2.17 -16.67
N ARG A 99 1.71 2.22 -16.30
CA ARG A 99 2.48 3.48 -16.25
C ARG A 99 2.66 4.10 -17.64
N LEU A 100 2.85 5.41 -17.68
CA LEU A 100 3.15 6.12 -18.92
C LEU A 100 4.53 5.76 -19.46
N PRO A 101 4.77 5.86 -20.79
CA PRO A 101 6.08 5.58 -21.39
C PRO A 101 7.24 6.42 -20.83
N LEU A 102 6.96 7.60 -20.27
CA LEU A 102 7.97 8.41 -19.56
C LEU A 102 8.59 7.68 -18.35
N HIS A 103 7.92 6.66 -17.84
CA HIS A 103 8.32 5.87 -16.68
C HIS A 103 8.71 4.44 -17.06
N GLU A 104 9.06 4.19 -18.32
CA GLU A 104 9.33 2.83 -18.82
C GLU A 104 10.41 2.13 -18.01
N GLU A 105 11.51 2.82 -17.70
CA GLU A 105 12.68 2.30 -16.97
C GLU A 105 12.44 2.10 -15.47
N LEU A 106 11.29 2.52 -14.92
CA LEU A 106 11.03 2.35 -13.49
C LEU A 106 10.89 0.86 -13.15
N THR A 107 11.69 0.42 -12.20
CA THR A 107 11.48 -0.87 -11.54
C THR A 107 10.30 -0.75 -10.57
N TYR A 108 9.64 -1.88 -10.29
CA TYR A 108 8.54 -1.85 -9.33
C TYR A 108 9.02 -1.48 -7.91
N LEU A 109 10.26 -1.83 -7.56
CA LEU A 109 10.88 -1.42 -6.30
C LEU A 109 11.02 0.10 -6.18
N ASP A 110 11.57 0.77 -7.20
CA ASP A 110 11.74 2.24 -7.18
C ASP A 110 10.37 2.94 -7.15
N PHE A 111 9.42 2.43 -7.94
CA PHE A 111 8.04 2.90 -7.96
C PHE A 111 7.39 2.88 -6.57
N LEU A 112 7.49 1.77 -5.84
CA LEU A 112 6.91 1.64 -4.51
C LEU A 112 7.58 2.54 -3.47
N ALA A 113 8.91 2.59 -3.51
CA ALA A 113 9.73 3.28 -2.52
C ALA A 113 9.70 4.80 -2.67
N ASN A 114 9.66 5.29 -3.92
CA ASN A 114 9.99 6.67 -4.24
C ASN A 114 8.91 7.42 -5.03
N TRP A 115 7.79 6.82 -5.41
CA TRP A 115 6.74 7.50 -6.19
C TRP A 115 5.42 7.69 -5.41
N ASN A 116 4.80 8.85 -5.59
CA ASN A 116 3.46 9.15 -5.10
C ASN A 116 2.43 8.95 -6.22
N THR A 117 1.62 7.90 -6.07
CA THR A 117 0.65 7.43 -7.07
C THR A 117 -0.79 7.50 -6.55
N SER A 118 -1.02 8.40 -5.58
CA SER A 118 -2.35 8.68 -5.01
C SER A 118 -3.32 9.21 -6.08
N LYS A 119 -2.82 9.94 -7.08
CA LYS A 119 -3.60 10.37 -8.25
C LYS A 119 -3.74 9.24 -9.26
N ARG A 120 -4.96 9.10 -9.82
CA ARG A 120 -5.27 8.13 -10.88
C ARG A 120 -4.56 8.45 -12.19
N ASP A 121 -4.40 9.73 -12.49
CA ASP A 121 -3.67 10.21 -13.67
C ASP A 121 -2.15 10.03 -13.50
N GLY A 122 -1.58 9.13 -14.30
CA GLY A 122 -0.15 8.85 -14.32
C GLY A 122 0.73 10.05 -14.63
N ARG A 123 0.20 11.07 -15.32
CA ARG A 123 0.94 12.31 -15.64
C ARG A 123 1.21 13.15 -14.39
N LYS A 124 0.42 12.95 -13.34
CA LYS A 124 0.51 13.69 -12.08
C LYS A 124 1.25 12.91 -11.01
N TRP A 125 1.82 11.75 -11.34
CA TRP A 125 2.68 11.04 -10.41
C TRP A 125 3.95 11.85 -10.20
N THR A 126 4.25 12.08 -8.94
CA THR A 126 5.43 12.82 -8.54
C THR A 126 6.33 11.91 -7.76
N ARG A 127 7.65 12.10 -7.95
CA ARG A 127 8.62 11.51 -7.06
C ARG A 127 8.37 12.07 -5.66
N TRP A 128 8.39 11.17 -4.68
CA TRP A 128 8.48 11.50 -3.26
C TRP A 128 9.59 12.55 -3.09
N SER A 129 9.32 13.62 -2.35
CA SER A 129 10.20 14.80 -2.25
C SER A 129 11.67 14.39 -2.08
N ARG A 130 12.61 15.11 -2.72
CA ARG A 130 14.05 14.81 -2.65
C ARG A 130 14.59 14.75 -1.22
N GLN A 131 13.95 15.43 -0.28
CA GLN A 131 14.35 15.46 1.14
C GLN A 131 13.73 14.33 1.97
N ALA A 132 12.74 13.62 1.43
CA ALA A 132 12.01 12.61 2.16
C ALA A 132 12.67 11.24 1.98
N LYS A 133 12.84 10.50 3.09
CA LYS A 133 13.42 9.16 3.06
C LYS A 133 12.52 8.22 2.24
N PRO A 134 13.10 7.25 1.48
CA PRO A 134 12.32 6.24 0.79
C PRO A 134 11.37 5.51 1.74
N ARG A 135 10.22 5.09 1.23
CA ARG A 135 9.25 4.32 2.03
C ARG A 135 9.86 3.01 2.51
N VAL A 136 9.42 2.56 3.68
CA VAL A 136 9.73 1.21 4.16
C VAL A 136 8.75 0.24 3.49
N LEU A 137 9.27 -0.78 2.81
CA LEU A 137 8.42 -1.77 2.15
C LEU A 137 8.17 -2.95 3.08
N TYR A 138 6.90 -3.26 3.30
CA TYR A 138 6.45 -4.39 4.11
C TYR A 138 5.92 -5.49 3.20
N TYR A 139 6.69 -6.56 3.04
CA TYR A 139 6.37 -7.66 2.12
C TYR A 139 5.42 -8.68 2.76
N PHE A 140 4.37 -9.08 2.02
CA PHE A 140 3.46 -10.16 2.40
C PHE A 140 3.01 -10.99 1.17
N PRO A 141 2.97 -12.33 1.25
CA PRO A 141 3.69 -13.14 2.23
C PRO A 141 5.21 -13.02 2.04
N ARG A 142 5.98 -13.37 3.08
CA ARG A 142 7.44 -13.42 3.01
C ARG A 142 7.90 -14.83 2.65
N TYR A 143 8.26 -15.05 1.40
CA TYR A 143 8.80 -16.33 0.93
C TYR A 143 10.22 -16.57 1.44
N LYS A 144 10.59 -17.84 1.62
CA LYS A 144 11.91 -18.25 2.12
C LYS A 144 12.96 -18.18 1.02
N SER A 145 14.11 -17.57 1.34
CA SER A 145 15.25 -17.44 0.43
C SER A 145 16.17 -18.67 0.38
N ASN A 146 15.82 -19.76 1.08
CA ASN A 146 16.63 -20.99 1.08
C ASN A 146 16.38 -21.76 -0.23
N PRO A 147 17.42 -22.02 -1.06
CA PRO A 147 17.28 -22.75 -2.32
C PRO A 147 16.65 -24.14 -2.22
N ARG A 148 16.72 -24.78 -1.05
CA ARG A 148 16.14 -26.11 -0.81
C ARG A 148 14.69 -26.06 -0.31
N HIS A 149 14.13 -24.88 -0.09
CA HIS A 149 12.76 -24.72 0.40
C HIS A 149 11.78 -24.67 -0.77
N HIS A 150 10.60 -25.28 -0.61
CA HIS A 150 9.54 -25.29 -1.63
C HIS A 150 8.99 -23.90 -2.02
N GLN A 151 9.41 -22.82 -1.34
CA GLN A 151 8.99 -21.43 -1.61
C GLN A 151 10.09 -20.63 -2.32
N TYR A 152 11.21 -21.26 -2.65
CA TYR A 152 12.35 -20.57 -3.24
C TYR A 152 12.01 -19.95 -4.60
N ASP A 153 11.21 -20.64 -5.40
CA ASP A 153 10.78 -20.14 -6.71
C ASP A 153 9.93 -18.88 -6.57
N ASP A 154 9.04 -18.82 -5.57
CA ASP A 154 8.28 -17.63 -5.26
C ASP A 154 9.16 -16.49 -4.74
N PHE A 155 10.17 -16.80 -3.94
CA PHE A 155 11.16 -15.82 -3.52
C PHE A 155 11.90 -15.21 -4.72
N CYS A 156 12.37 -16.05 -5.66
CA CYS A 156 13.02 -15.62 -6.89
C CYS A 156 12.08 -14.79 -7.77
N ARG A 157 10.84 -15.23 -7.96
CA ARG A 157 9.81 -14.48 -8.71
C ARG A 157 9.60 -13.09 -8.14
N VAL A 158 9.48 -12.96 -6.82
CA VAL A 158 9.31 -11.65 -6.16
C VAL A 158 10.55 -10.77 -6.35
N LYS A 159 11.76 -11.34 -6.31
CA LYS A 159 12.99 -10.60 -6.61
C LYS A 159 13.00 -10.07 -8.04
N LEU A 160 12.65 -10.91 -9.01
CA LEU A 160 12.54 -10.51 -10.42
C LEU A 160 11.51 -9.40 -10.60
N MET A 161 10.30 -9.58 -10.05
CA MET A 161 9.21 -8.61 -10.07
C MET A 161 9.62 -7.25 -9.50
N LEU A 162 10.41 -7.21 -8.43
CA LEU A 162 10.82 -5.95 -7.83
C LEU A 162 11.97 -5.28 -8.57
N ALA A 163 12.94 -6.06 -9.06
CA ALA A 163 14.21 -5.55 -9.56
C ALA A 163 14.21 -5.21 -11.05
N HIS A 164 13.32 -5.79 -11.86
CA HIS A 164 13.29 -5.59 -13.30
C HIS A 164 12.10 -4.73 -13.71
N SER A 165 12.35 -3.84 -14.68
CA SER A 165 11.26 -3.14 -15.34
C SER A 165 10.47 -4.12 -16.23
N HIS A 166 9.14 -4.07 -16.16
CA HIS A 166 8.25 -4.93 -16.95
C HIS A 166 6.86 -4.28 -17.11
N ARG A 167 6.15 -4.62 -18.18
CA ARG A 167 4.74 -4.23 -18.38
C ARG A 167 3.79 -5.41 -18.29
N ASP A 168 4.29 -6.60 -18.53
CA ASP A 168 3.55 -7.83 -18.37
C ASP A 168 4.31 -8.76 -17.38
N PRO A 169 3.68 -9.21 -16.29
CA PRO A 169 4.28 -10.18 -15.37
C PRO A 169 4.81 -11.45 -16.07
N SER A 170 4.28 -11.82 -17.24
CA SER A 170 4.76 -12.96 -18.03
C SER A 170 6.19 -12.78 -18.55
N GLU A 171 6.64 -11.54 -18.76
CA GLU A 171 8.00 -11.20 -19.23
C GLU A 171 9.07 -11.68 -18.25
N LEU A 172 8.75 -11.70 -16.96
CA LEU A 172 9.68 -12.08 -15.89
C LEU A 172 10.01 -13.58 -15.88
N ARG A 173 9.30 -14.39 -16.66
CA ARG A 173 9.56 -15.83 -16.82
C ARG A 173 10.37 -16.16 -18.06
N LYS A 174 10.59 -15.19 -18.95
CA LYS A 174 11.30 -15.36 -20.21
C LYS A 174 12.77 -15.00 -20.04
N ILE A 175 13.65 -15.72 -20.73
CA ILE A 175 15.07 -15.39 -20.82
C ILE A 175 15.33 -15.04 -22.29
N ASP A 176 15.84 -13.84 -22.56
CA ASP A 176 16.09 -13.35 -23.92
C ASP A 176 14.85 -13.28 -24.83
N GLY A 177 13.66 -13.11 -24.24
CA GLY A 177 12.40 -13.04 -24.98
C GLY A 177 11.82 -14.39 -25.40
N ILE A 178 12.44 -15.49 -24.97
CA ILE A 178 12.00 -16.89 -25.18
C ILE A 178 11.44 -17.44 -23.87
#